data_AF-Q0AS80-F1
#
_entry.id   AF-Q0AS80-F1
#
_cell.length_a   1.000
_cell.length_b   1.000
_cell.length_c   1.000
_cell.angle_alpha   90.00
_cell.angle_beta   90.00
_cell.angle_gamma   90.00
#
_symmetry.space_group_name_H-M   'P 1'
#
loop_
_entity.id
_entity.type
_entity.pdbx_description
1 polymer ?
#
loop_
_entity_poly.entity_id
_entity_poly.type
_entity_poly.pdbx_seq_one_letter_code
_entity_poly.pdbx_strand_id
1 'polypeptide(L)'
;MPAATGMPILSVSRKEGPTMFDTASMTDFWLRVLGLYFLVAGLGVFAQVDKLAGLATEIRENALLRWLSAILAFAVGVLILATRDGSGGGPAMIVSIIGWVSLIKGIFLFVAPPALFGFYDSLLANRTVLRVWGVAIVLAGGGLIWLGYSG
;
A
#
# COMPACT_ATOMS: atom_id res chain seq x y z
N MET A 1 56.58 9.97 32.04
CA MET A 1 56.42 8.95 30.97
C MET A 1 56.97 7.63 31.47
N PRO A 2 56.14 6.58 31.51
CA PRO A 2 56.57 5.29 30.97
C PRO A 2 55.57 4.73 29.95
N ALA A 3 55.93 3.61 29.33
CA ALA A 3 55.40 3.13 28.05
C ALA A 3 54.00 2.51 28.10
N ALA A 4 53.37 2.46 26.91
CA ALA A 4 52.13 1.74 26.67
C ALA A 4 52.35 0.21 26.69
N THR A 5 51.46 -0.51 27.38
CA THR A 5 51.36 -1.98 27.30
C THR A 5 50.09 -2.32 26.53
N GLY A 6 50.24 -2.66 25.24
CA GLY A 6 49.11 -3.00 24.38
C GLY A 6 48.48 -4.32 24.79
N MET A 7 47.24 -4.29 25.27
CA MET A 7 46.42 -5.50 25.38
C MET A 7 45.79 -5.81 24.01
N PRO A 8 45.95 -7.03 23.47
CA PRO A 8 45.27 -7.43 22.25
C PRO A 8 43.78 -7.59 22.57
N ILE A 9 42.98 -6.59 22.19
CA ILE A 9 41.53 -6.70 22.24
C ILE A 9 41.16 -7.80 21.25
N LEU A 10 40.68 -8.93 21.77
CA LEU A 10 40.16 -10.02 20.94
C LEU A 10 39.02 -9.46 20.10
N SER A 11 39.27 -9.23 18.81
CA SER A 11 38.23 -8.98 17.83
C SER A 11 37.41 -10.25 17.70
N VAL A 12 36.37 -10.35 18.54
CA VAL A 12 35.34 -11.37 18.42
C VAL A 12 34.69 -11.15 17.07
N SER A 13 35.22 -11.85 16.06
CA SER A 13 34.60 -11.97 14.75
C SER A 13 33.30 -12.72 14.97
N ARG A 14 32.25 -11.96 15.26
CA ARG A 14 30.88 -12.44 15.31
C ARG A 14 30.60 -12.97 13.92
N LYS A 15 30.71 -14.30 13.76
CA LYS A 15 30.07 -15.00 12.66
C LYS A 15 28.57 -14.79 12.84
N GLU A 16 28.05 -13.78 12.19
CA GLU A 16 26.62 -13.63 11.98
C GLU A 16 26.21 -14.81 11.11
N GLY A 17 25.73 -15.87 11.77
CA GLY A 17 25.09 -16.98 11.09
C GLY A 17 23.89 -16.43 10.32
N PRO A 18 23.56 -17.01 9.15
CA PRO A 18 22.53 -16.47 8.28
C PRO A 18 21.22 -16.29 9.06
N THR A 19 20.81 -15.03 9.22
CA THR A 19 19.57 -14.63 9.88
C THR A 19 18.41 -15.03 8.98
N MET A 20 18.01 -16.31 9.08
CA MET A 20 16.87 -16.87 8.34
C MET A 20 15.54 -16.19 8.70
N PHE A 21 15.52 -15.47 9.82
CA PHE A 21 14.52 -14.48 10.18
C PHE A 21 15.16 -13.09 10.13
N ASP A 22 15.55 -12.65 8.94
CA ASP A 22 15.84 -11.24 8.75
C ASP A 22 14.58 -10.45 9.12
N THR A 23 14.75 -9.36 9.87
CA THR A 23 13.62 -8.67 10.48
C THR A 23 12.99 -7.81 9.40
N ALA A 24 12.11 -8.44 8.60
CA ALA A 24 11.54 -7.88 7.38
C ALA A 24 11.20 -6.40 7.56
N SER A 25 11.74 -5.56 6.67
CA SER A 25 11.59 -4.12 6.82
C SER A 25 10.10 -3.75 6.82
N MET A 26 9.73 -2.63 7.45
CA MET A 26 8.34 -2.22 7.46
C MET A 26 7.82 -1.99 6.02
N THR A 27 8.73 -1.65 5.11
CA THR A 27 8.52 -1.59 3.65
C THR A 27 8.10 -2.94 3.08
N ASP A 28 8.79 -4.04 3.42
CA ASP A 28 8.44 -5.39 2.94
C ASP A 28 7.13 -5.89 3.54
N PHE A 29 6.88 -5.57 4.81
CA PHE A 29 5.58 -5.78 5.45
C PHE A 29 4.46 -5.07 4.67
N TRP A 30 4.62 -3.79 4.35
CA TRP A 30 3.64 -3.04 3.55
C TRP A 30 3.48 -3.59 2.15
N LEU A 31 4.55 -4.00 1.47
CA LEU A 31 4.47 -4.63 0.14
C LEU A 31 3.62 -5.92 0.18
N ARG A 32 3.84 -6.77 1.17
CA ARG A 32 3.05 -8.01 1.36
C ARG A 32 1.58 -7.72 1.67
N VAL A 33 1.31 -6.78 2.58
CA VAL A 33 -0.06 -6.40 2.97
C VAL A 33 -0.83 -5.70 1.84
N LEU A 34 -0.22 -4.70 1.19
CA LEU A 34 -0.82 -3.99 0.05
C LEU A 34 -1.00 -4.90 -1.15
N GLY A 35 -0.03 -5.79 -1.40
CA GLY A 35 -0.10 -6.78 -2.46
C GLY A 35 -1.25 -7.78 -2.26
N LEU A 36 -1.42 -8.30 -1.04
CA LEU A 36 -2.55 -9.16 -0.69
C LEU A 36 -3.89 -8.42 -0.79
N TYR A 37 -3.96 -7.18 -0.27
CA TYR A 37 -5.14 -6.34 -0.40
C TYR A 37 -5.53 -6.10 -1.86
N PHE A 38 -4.57 -5.75 -2.73
CA PHE A 38 -4.81 -5.57 -4.16
C PHE A 38 -5.25 -6.88 -4.82
N LEU A 39 -4.62 -8.01 -4.52
CA LEU A 39 -5.00 -9.30 -5.07
C LEU A 39 -6.47 -9.65 -4.73
N VAL A 40 -6.87 -9.51 -3.47
CA VAL A 40 -8.26 -9.76 -3.03
C VAL A 40 -9.24 -8.73 -3.61
N ALA A 41 -8.90 -7.45 -3.60
CA ALA A 41 -9.75 -6.37 -4.11
C ALA A 41 -9.95 -6.48 -5.64
N GLY A 42 -8.89 -6.78 -6.38
CA GLY A 42 -8.93 -6.96 -7.84
C GLY A 42 -9.75 -8.19 -8.25
N LEU A 43 -9.63 -9.31 -7.53
CA LEU A 43 -10.52 -10.47 -7.70
C LEU A 43 -11.98 -10.12 -7.37
N GLY A 44 -12.21 -9.34 -6.30
CA GLY A 44 -13.54 -8.85 -5.95
C GLY A 44 -14.17 -7.97 -7.04
N VAL A 45 -13.40 -7.03 -7.59
CA VAL A 45 -13.79 -6.18 -8.74
C VAL A 45 -14.11 -7.03 -9.97
N PHE A 46 -13.27 -8.03 -10.27
CA PHE A 46 -13.46 -8.90 -11.43
C PHE A 46 -14.72 -9.78 -11.30
N ALA A 47 -14.93 -10.39 -10.12
CA ALA A 47 -16.05 -11.29 -9.84
C ALA A 47 -17.39 -10.57 -9.63
N GLN A 48 -17.38 -9.33 -9.13
CA GLN A 48 -18.59 -8.58 -8.76
C GLN A 48 -18.71 -7.24 -9.51
N VAL A 49 -18.18 -7.16 -10.74
CA VAL A 49 -18.18 -5.94 -11.58
C VAL A 49 -19.57 -5.30 -11.69
N ASP A 50 -20.63 -6.11 -11.74
CA ASP A 50 -22.02 -5.67 -11.86
C ASP A 50 -22.55 -4.96 -10.60
N LYS A 51 -21.99 -5.27 -9.42
CA LYS A 51 -22.34 -4.64 -8.14
C LYS A 51 -21.47 -3.43 -7.81
N LEU A 52 -20.28 -3.35 -8.41
CA LEU A 52 -19.27 -2.34 -8.10
C LEU A 52 -19.77 -0.91 -8.38
N ALA A 53 -20.51 -0.73 -9.48
CA ALA A 53 -21.13 0.56 -9.82
C ALA A 53 -22.15 0.99 -8.75
N GLY A 54 -22.99 0.06 -8.26
CA GLY A 54 -23.95 0.33 -7.19
C GLY A 54 -23.26 0.75 -5.88
N LEU A 55 -22.23 0.02 -5.45
CA LEU A 55 -21.44 0.37 -4.26
C LEU A 55 -20.77 1.75 -4.38
N ALA A 56 -20.25 2.09 -5.56
CA ALA A 56 -19.64 3.40 -5.79
C ALA A 56 -20.66 4.54 -5.73
N THR A 57 -21.86 4.34 -6.30
CA THR A 57 -22.99 5.27 -6.16
C THR A 57 -23.42 5.42 -4.70
N GLU A 58 -23.49 4.32 -3.94
CA GLU A 58 -23.90 4.34 -2.53
C GLU A 58 -22.88 5.09 -1.65
N ILE A 59 -21.57 4.90 -1.87
CA ILE A 59 -20.51 5.69 -1.21
C ILE A 59 -20.59 7.18 -1.59
N ARG A 60 -21.04 7.51 -2.81
CA ARG A 60 -21.23 8.89 -3.25
C ARG A 60 -22.44 9.55 -2.60
N GLU A 61 -23.55 8.83 -2.48
CA GLU A 61 -24.85 9.40 -2.06
C GLU A 61 -25.05 9.32 -0.55
N ASN A 62 -24.53 8.30 0.12
CA ASN A 62 -24.57 8.17 1.58
C ASN A 62 -23.39 8.92 2.23
N ALA A 63 -23.69 10.04 2.90
CA ALA A 63 -22.68 10.87 3.56
C ALA A 63 -21.85 10.11 4.62
N LEU A 64 -22.45 9.15 5.35
CA LEU A 64 -21.77 8.36 6.36
C LEU A 64 -20.78 7.37 5.72
N LEU A 65 -21.18 6.68 4.64
CA LEU A 65 -20.29 5.77 3.92
C LEU A 65 -19.14 6.51 3.25
N ARG A 66 -19.38 7.73 2.72
CA ARG A 66 -18.31 8.59 2.21
C ARG A 66 -17.31 8.97 3.31
N TRP A 67 -17.81 9.41 4.46
CA TRP A 67 -16.99 9.80 5.61
C TRP A 67 -16.15 8.65 6.15
N LEU A 68 -16.74 7.46 6.34
CA LEU A 68 -16.01 6.26 6.75
C LEU A 68 -14.95 5.88 5.72
N SER A 69 -15.29 5.89 4.43
CA SER A 69 -14.32 5.61 3.35
C SER A 69 -13.18 6.63 3.30
N ALA A 70 -13.48 7.91 3.55
CA ALA A 70 -12.50 8.99 3.62
C ALA A 70 -11.53 8.82 4.80
N ILE A 71 -12.06 8.58 6.00
CA ILE A 71 -11.26 8.35 7.22
C ILE A 71 -10.37 7.12 7.04
N LEU A 72 -10.91 5.99 6.54
CA LEU A 72 -10.13 4.77 6.34
C LEU A 72 -9.00 4.97 5.31
N ALA A 73 -9.30 5.59 4.16
CA ALA A 73 -8.27 5.88 3.15
C ALA A 73 -7.19 6.85 3.67
N PHE A 74 -7.59 7.86 4.45
CA PHE A 74 -6.65 8.80 5.07
C PHE A 74 -5.77 8.11 6.11
N ALA A 75 -6.37 7.36 7.05
CA ALA A 75 -5.66 6.67 8.12
C ALA A 75 -4.67 5.63 7.58
N VAL A 76 -5.06 4.85 6.57
CA VAL A 76 -4.16 3.90 5.89
C VAL A 76 -2.99 4.64 5.23
N GLY A 77 -3.25 5.75 4.53
CA GLY A 77 -2.19 6.57 3.92
C GLY A 77 -1.20 7.12 4.95
N VAL A 78 -1.69 7.64 6.08
CA VAL A 78 -0.86 8.13 7.19
C VAL A 78 -0.05 6.99 7.81
N LEU A 79 -0.67 5.83 8.09
CA LEU A 79 0.03 4.66 8.66
C LEU A 79 1.17 4.19 7.76
N ILE A 80 0.94 4.06 6.46
CA ILE A 80 1.97 3.69 5.47
C ILE A 80 3.12 4.69 5.49
N LEU A 81 2.80 6.00 5.37
CA LEU A 81 3.83 7.04 5.27
C LEU A 81 4.61 7.26 6.58
N ALA A 82 3.99 7.04 7.74
CA ALA A 82 4.61 7.20 9.05
C ALA A 82 5.47 6.01 9.47
N THR A 83 5.20 4.81 8.94
CA THR A 83 5.89 3.58 9.35
C THR A 83 6.83 3.00 8.29
N ARG A 84 6.68 3.34 7.00
CA ARG A 84 7.65 2.92 5.97
C ARG A 84 9.08 3.29 6.37
N ASP A 85 10.04 2.47 5.99
CA ASP A 85 11.43 2.76 6.28
C ASP A 85 11.93 3.95 5.44
N GLY A 86 12.94 4.64 5.98
CA GLY A 86 13.60 5.76 5.30
C GLY A 86 14.58 5.34 4.20
N SER A 87 14.78 4.04 3.97
CA SER A 87 15.73 3.52 2.98
C SER A 87 15.31 3.92 1.56
N GLY A 88 16.22 4.55 0.81
CA GLY A 88 15.94 5.14 -0.52
C GLY A 88 15.77 4.14 -1.67
N GLY A 89 15.30 2.92 -1.41
CA GLY A 89 15.12 1.87 -2.41
C GLY A 89 13.83 2.01 -3.23
N GLY A 90 13.80 1.41 -4.42
CA GLY A 90 12.59 1.30 -5.26
C GLY A 90 11.35 0.77 -4.51
N PRO A 91 11.45 -0.31 -3.70
CA PRO A 91 10.38 -0.77 -2.80
C PRO A 91 9.75 0.33 -1.95
N ALA A 92 10.57 1.10 -1.23
CA ALA A 92 10.09 2.17 -0.33
C ALA A 92 9.45 3.32 -1.11
N MET A 93 9.92 3.61 -2.33
CA MET A 93 9.31 4.60 -3.21
C MET A 93 7.91 4.17 -3.67
N ILE A 94 7.72 2.89 -4.03
CA ILE A 94 6.40 2.33 -4.40
C ILE A 94 5.43 2.42 -3.22
N VAL A 95 5.85 1.97 -2.03
CA VAL A 95 5.05 2.04 -0.80
C VAL A 95 4.69 3.51 -0.47
N SER A 96 5.64 4.44 -0.61
CA SER A 96 5.40 5.87 -0.41
C SER A 96 4.38 6.45 -1.39
N ILE A 97 4.43 6.08 -2.68
CA ILE A 97 3.45 6.51 -3.69
C ILE A 97 2.05 5.99 -3.32
N ILE A 98 1.92 4.72 -2.92
CA ILE A 98 0.62 4.15 -2.51
C ILE A 98 0.08 4.88 -1.25
N GLY A 99 0.95 5.15 -0.27
CA GLY A 99 0.60 5.91 0.93
C GLY A 99 0.08 7.32 0.60
N TRP A 100 0.77 8.06 -0.28
CA TRP A 100 0.34 9.38 -0.74
C TRP A 100 -0.98 9.33 -1.53
N VAL A 101 -1.15 8.38 -2.44
CA VAL A 101 -2.41 8.20 -3.19
C VAL A 101 -3.58 7.91 -2.25
N SER A 102 -3.38 7.06 -1.23
CA SER A 102 -4.42 6.78 -0.22
C SER A 102 -4.74 8.01 0.62
N LEU A 103 -3.73 8.75 1.06
CA LEU A 103 -3.89 9.96 1.86
C LEU A 103 -4.63 11.06 1.09
N ILE A 104 -4.22 11.35 -0.14
CA ILE A 104 -4.86 12.32 -1.03
C ILE A 104 -6.30 11.89 -1.36
N LYS A 105 -6.54 10.59 -1.62
CA LYS A 105 -7.88 10.04 -1.82
C LYS A 105 -8.77 10.24 -0.58
N GLY A 106 -8.23 10.04 0.62
CA GLY A 106 -8.93 10.29 1.87
C GLY A 106 -9.38 11.75 1.99
N ILE A 107 -8.45 12.69 1.80
CA ILE A 107 -8.75 14.14 1.79
C ILE A 107 -9.79 14.49 0.71
N PHE A 108 -9.63 13.96 -0.50
CA PHE A 108 -10.56 14.20 -1.60
C PHE A 108 -11.98 13.71 -1.25
N LEU A 109 -12.14 12.48 -0.75
CA LEU A 109 -13.45 11.98 -0.33
C LEU A 109 -14.10 12.79 0.81
N PHE A 110 -13.28 13.45 1.64
CA PHE A 110 -13.73 14.29 2.76
C PHE A 110 -14.23 15.67 2.30
N VAL A 111 -13.56 16.28 1.32
CA VAL A 111 -13.79 17.68 0.91
C VAL A 111 -14.54 17.81 -0.42
N ALA A 112 -14.47 16.81 -1.31
CA ALA A 112 -15.03 16.91 -2.66
C ALA A 112 -16.57 17.02 -2.67
N PRO A 113 -17.14 18.05 -3.32
CA PRO A 113 -18.58 18.11 -3.55
C PRO A 113 -19.03 16.97 -4.50
N PRO A 114 -20.29 16.50 -4.40
CA PRO A 114 -20.81 15.38 -5.20
C PRO A 114 -20.61 15.53 -6.72
N ALA A 115 -20.63 16.77 -7.22
CA ALA A 115 -20.46 17.08 -8.64
C ALA A 115 -19.09 16.66 -9.22
N LEU A 116 -18.02 16.62 -8.41
CA LEU A 116 -16.69 16.18 -8.89
C LEU A 116 -16.62 14.67 -9.17
N PHE A 117 -17.63 13.89 -8.73
CA PHE A 117 -17.64 12.45 -8.96
C PHE A 117 -18.17 12.05 -10.35
N GLY A 118 -18.78 12.96 -11.13
CA GLY A 118 -19.37 12.62 -12.43
C GLY A 118 -18.41 12.04 -13.47
N PHE A 119 -17.09 12.27 -13.34
CA PHE A 119 -16.08 11.59 -14.15
C PHE A 119 -15.98 10.08 -13.87
N TYR A 120 -16.18 9.67 -12.61
CA TYR A 120 -16.15 8.26 -12.22
C TYR A 120 -17.35 7.50 -12.78
N ASP A 121 -18.52 8.14 -12.92
CA ASP A 121 -19.73 7.50 -13.47
C ASP A 121 -19.48 6.92 -14.87
N SER A 122 -18.76 7.65 -15.73
CA SER A 122 -18.38 7.20 -17.08
C SER A 122 -17.40 6.01 -17.06
N LEU A 123 -16.49 5.95 -16.08
CA LEU A 123 -15.58 4.82 -15.89
C LEU A 123 -16.32 3.58 -15.33
N LEU A 124 -17.25 3.81 -14.40
CA LEU A 124 -18.05 2.77 -13.75
C LEU A 124 -19.11 2.17 -14.69
N ALA A 125 -19.62 2.95 -15.65
CA ALA A 125 -20.56 2.46 -16.66
C ALA A 125 -19.92 1.42 -17.62
N ASN A 126 -18.60 1.47 -17.84
CA ASN A 126 -17.92 0.61 -18.79
C ASN A 126 -17.38 -0.67 -18.12
N ARG A 127 -18.18 -1.75 -18.19
CA ARG A 127 -17.82 -3.07 -17.61
C ARG A 127 -16.50 -3.65 -18.15
N THR A 128 -16.13 -3.35 -19.40
CA THR A 128 -14.85 -3.79 -19.98
C THR A 128 -13.68 -3.08 -19.30
N VAL A 129 -13.79 -1.75 -19.09
CA VAL A 129 -12.80 -0.96 -18.35
C VAL A 129 -12.67 -1.50 -16.92
N LEU A 130 -13.77 -1.75 -16.21
CA LEU A 130 -13.72 -2.29 -14.85
C LEU A 130 -13.11 -3.71 -14.77
N ARG A 131 -13.36 -4.59 -15.75
CA ARG A 131 -12.71 -5.91 -15.81
C ARG A 131 -11.21 -5.80 -16.07
N VAL A 132 -10.79 -4.97 -17.02
CA VAL A 132 -9.37 -4.70 -17.28
C VAL A 132 -8.70 -4.10 -16.04
N TRP A 133 -9.39 -3.20 -15.33
CA TRP A 133 -8.91 -2.61 -14.09
C TRP A 133 -8.78 -3.63 -12.95
N GLY A 134 -9.76 -4.53 -12.78
CA GLY A 134 -9.66 -5.65 -11.84
C GLY A 134 -8.45 -6.54 -12.10
N VAL A 135 -8.21 -6.91 -13.36
CA VAL A 135 -7.02 -7.70 -13.76
C VAL A 135 -5.73 -6.92 -13.49
N ALA A 136 -5.66 -5.63 -13.84
CA ALA A 136 -4.49 -4.79 -13.58
C ALA A 136 -4.18 -4.69 -12.08
N ILE A 137 -5.20 -4.57 -11.22
CA ILE A 137 -5.05 -4.56 -9.77
C ILE A 137 -4.55 -5.93 -9.25
N VAL A 138 -5.06 -7.05 -9.77
CA VAL A 138 -4.55 -8.39 -9.39
C VAL A 138 -3.08 -8.56 -9.77
N LEU A 139 -2.68 -8.15 -10.98
CA LEU A 139 -1.29 -8.22 -11.44
C LEU A 139 -0.38 -7.32 -10.61
N ALA A 140 -0.81 -6.10 -10.30
CA ALA A 140 -0.10 -5.21 -9.39
C ALA A 140 0.05 -5.83 -7.99
N GLY A 141 -1.02 -6.45 -7.46
CA GLY A 141 -1.00 -7.14 -6.18
C GLY A 141 0.03 -8.28 -6.13
N GLY A 142 0.04 -9.15 -7.16
CA GLY A 142 1.04 -10.20 -7.31
C GLY A 142 2.48 -9.67 -7.41
N GLY A 143 2.68 -8.57 -8.15
CA GLY A 143 3.98 -7.89 -8.26
C GLY A 143 4.47 -7.32 -6.93
N LEU A 144 3.58 -6.69 -6.14
CA LEU A 144 3.92 -6.18 -4.80
C LEU A 144 4.28 -7.31 -3.82
N ILE A 145 3.54 -8.42 -3.83
CA ILE A 145 3.87 -9.62 -3.03
C ILE A 145 5.26 -10.15 -3.41
N TRP A 146 5.53 -10.30 -4.71
CA TRP A 146 6.83 -10.79 -5.19
C TRP A 146 7.98 -9.87 -4.78
N LEU A 147 7.82 -8.55 -4.95
CA LEU A 147 8.81 -7.57 -4.50
C LEU A 147 9.09 -7.69 -2.98
N GLY A 148 8.04 -7.82 -2.16
CA GLY A 148 8.16 -7.94 -0.72
C GLY A 148 8.74 -9.28 -0.22
N TYR A 149 8.99 -10.26 -1.10
CA TYR A 149 9.77 -11.47 -0.80
C TYR A 149 11.14 -11.49 -1.49
N SER A 150 11.45 -10.48 -2.31
CA SER A 150 12.73 -10.35 -3.04
C SER A 150 13.72 -9.37 -2.40
N GLY A 151 13.22 -8.52 -1.48
CA GLY A 151 14.01 -7.77 -0.50
C GLY A 151 14.22 -8.60 0.76
#